data_AF-A0A8K0PWQ7-F1
#
_entry.id   AF-A0A8K0PWQ7-F1
#
_cell.length_a   1.000
_cell.length_b   1.000
_cell.length_c   1.000
_cell.angle_alpha   90.00
_cell.angle_beta   90.00
_cell.angle_gamma   90.00
#
_symmetry.space_group_name_H-M   'P 1'
#
loop_
_entity.id
_entity.type
_entity.pdbx_description
1 polymer ?
#
loop_
_entity_poly.entity_id
_entity_poly.type
_entity_poly.pdbx_seq_one_letter_code
_entity_poly.pdbx_strand_id
1 'polypeptide(L)'
;MSAKILAIIYEYALNKFDDSVDRLAAGIPKFIAVIDEFVMAGRQVEMCLPAFPFKSANRVYKVFGILPDKAEELAMERLNTMCARIGQVYEPGAKLTIISDGLVYNDLLSIPDKDVWAYGQALRAMALEKGFIHIDFSRLRDLVNFPLPEKLEEITYVANATNFRRYLLNKYGKDDLDIDHEIATKPDTLMTYRGYRRFLESDLQHVFPAGNGRSVKAYKKNVKFLAKEMLIRGYAFAGAVKSAFPDHLRLSIHQSTGEHKVSMSLLNTKTGFTTPWHCSVAMMADGEWISSPMGDFKDDSKFEVISEDGRPSYFKEKAVEAQEVETQ
;
A
#
# COMPACT_ATOMS: atom_id res chain seq x y z
N MET A 1 25.14 12.33 8.41
CA MET A 1 24.75 11.03 7.83
C MET A 1 23.26 11.00 7.50
N SER A 2 22.40 11.37 8.44
CA SER A 2 20.93 11.36 8.33
C SER A 2 20.37 12.06 7.08
N ALA A 3 20.94 13.19 6.68
CA ALA A 3 20.56 13.85 5.42
C ALA A 3 20.82 12.97 4.17
N LYS A 4 21.90 12.19 4.14
CA LYS A 4 22.17 11.24 3.03
C LYS A 4 21.17 10.10 3.02
N ILE A 5 20.81 9.58 4.20
CA ILE A 5 19.79 8.53 4.36
C ILE A 5 18.43 9.04 3.87
N LEU A 6 18.03 10.24 4.31
CA LEU A 6 16.77 10.85 3.87
C LEU A 6 16.74 11.11 2.36
N ALA A 7 17.87 11.55 1.77
CA ALA A 7 17.98 11.74 0.34
C ALA A 7 17.72 10.43 -0.44
N ILE A 8 18.28 9.30 0.01
CA ILE A 8 18.00 7.99 -0.58
C ILE A 8 16.50 7.68 -0.48
N ILE A 9 15.87 7.86 0.68
CA ILE A 9 14.43 7.62 0.86
C ILE A 9 13.60 8.48 -0.11
N TYR A 10 13.98 9.74 -0.32
CA TYR A 10 13.28 10.66 -1.21
C TYR A 10 13.37 10.31 -2.70
N GLU A 11 14.35 9.53 -3.13
CA GLU A 11 14.37 8.96 -4.49
C GLU A 11 13.24 7.95 -4.74
N TYR A 12 12.67 7.40 -3.65
CA TYR A 12 11.52 6.49 -3.68
C TYR A 12 10.20 7.18 -3.34
N ALA A 13 10.23 8.50 -3.08
CA ALA A 13 9.05 9.26 -2.72
C ALA A 13 8.04 9.38 -3.88
N LEU A 14 6.79 9.64 -3.53
CA LEU A 14 5.68 9.86 -4.45
C LEU A 14 5.77 11.25 -5.10
N ASN A 15 6.70 11.43 -6.04
CA ASN A 15 6.99 12.70 -6.70
C ASN A 15 6.16 12.90 -7.98
N LYS A 16 4.83 12.81 -7.87
CA LYS A 16 3.91 12.85 -9.03
C LYS A 16 3.29 14.21 -9.33
N PHE A 17 3.63 15.25 -8.59
CA PHE A 17 3.01 16.56 -8.70
C PHE A 17 4.09 17.65 -8.69
N ASP A 18 3.91 18.69 -9.51
CA ASP A 18 4.89 19.77 -9.72
C ASP A 18 5.28 20.52 -8.41
N ASP A 19 4.51 20.35 -7.33
CA ASP A 19 4.78 20.93 -6.00
C ASP A 19 5.43 19.95 -5.01
N SER A 20 5.90 18.78 -5.47
CA SER A 20 6.49 17.76 -4.60
C SER A 20 7.75 18.23 -3.89
N VAL A 21 8.57 19.08 -4.53
CA VAL A 21 9.85 19.55 -3.98
C VAL A 21 9.63 20.44 -2.76
N ASP A 22 8.69 21.39 -2.84
CA ASP A 22 8.38 22.31 -1.73
C ASP A 22 7.72 21.59 -0.55
N ARG A 23 6.83 20.62 -0.82
CA ARG A 23 6.21 19.78 0.23
C ARG A 23 7.22 18.90 0.94
N LEU A 24 8.17 18.32 0.21
CA LEU A 24 9.23 17.51 0.80
C LEU A 24 10.11 18.36 1.72
N ALA A 25 10.36 19.63 1.39
CA ALA A 25 11.21 20.52 2.15
C ALA A 25 10.69 20.81 3.57
N ALA A 26 9.38 20.99 3.74
CA ALA A 26 8.77 21.30 5.04
C ALA A 26 8.96 20.18 6.09
N GLY A 27 9.01 18.92 5.64
CA GLY A 27 9.18 17.75 6.50
C GLY A 27 10.63 17.43 6.87
N ILE A 28 11.61 17.91 6.09
CA ILE A 28 13.02 17.53 6.22
C ILE A 28 13.54 17.65 7.66
N PRO A 29 13.35 18.77 8.39
CA PRO A 29 13.90 18.89 9.73
C PRO A 29 13.35 17.83 10.70
N LYS A 30 12.05 17.52 10.61
CA LYS A 30 11.39 16.51 11.46
C LYS A 30 11.89 15.11 11.13
N PHE A 31 12.02 14.76 9.84
CA PHE A 31 12.50 13.45 9.44
C PHE A 31 13.98 13.25 9.73
N ILE A 32 14.81 14.28 9.54
CA ILE A 32 16.22 14.26 9.95
C ILE A 32 16.33 14.02 11.46
N ALA A 33 15.54 14.72 12.28
CA ALA A 33 15.57 14.52 13.73
C ALA A 33 15.26 13.06 14.12
N VAL A 34 14.25 12.43 13.50
CA VAL A 34 13.95 11.01 13.74
C VAL A 34 15.12 10.09 13.33
N ILE A 35 15.72 10.34 12.16
CA ILE A 35 16.86 9.53 11.68
C ILE A 35 18.10 9.76 12.56
N ASP A 36 18.31 10.97 13.06
CA ASP A 36 19.44 11.34 13.92
C ASP A 36 19.45 10.51 15.22
N GLU A 37 18.29 10.21 15.81
CA GLU A 37 18.19 9.36 17.01
C GLU A 37 18.82 7.96 16.80
N PHE A 38 18.66 7.39 15.60
CA PHE A 38 19.31 6.11 15.25
C PHE A 38 20.78 6.30 14.92
N VAL A 39 21.09 7.30 14.09
CA VAL A 39 22.45 7.57 13.61
C VAL A 39 23.41 7.89 14.75
N MET A 40 23.01 8.76 15.68
CA MET A 40 23.82 9.16 16.83
C MET A 40 24.03 8.00 17.82
N ALA A 41 23.06 7.08 17.90
CA ALA A 41 23.16 5.87 18.70
C ALA A 41 23.91 4.72 17.99
N GLY A 42 24.32 4.90 16.73
CA GLY A 42 24.94 3.82 15.93
C GLY A 42 24.00 2.63 15.68
N ARG A 43 22.68 2.85 15.69
CA ARG A 43 21.67 1.80 15.52
C ARG A 43 21.10 1.80 14.10
N GLN A 44 20.63 0.64 13.66
CA GLN A 44 19.89 0.49 12.41
C GLN A 44 18.71 1.47 12.35
N VAL A 45 18.52 2.14 11.21
CA VAL A 45 17.37 3.03 11.00
C VAL A 45 16.11 2.20 10.82
N GLU A 46 15.12 2.41 11.68
CA GLU A 46 13.85 1.69 11.62
C GLU A 46 12.76 2.57 10.99
N MET A 47 12.08 2.00 10.00
CA MET A 47 10.97 2.64 9.29
C MET A 47 9.69 1.81 9.43
N CYS A 48 8.53 2.45 9.41
CA CYS A 48 7.25 1.75 9.34
C CYS A 48 6.38 2.26 8.18
N LEU A 49 5.75 1.33 7.47
CA LEU A 49 4.88 1.61 6.33
C LEU A 49 3.56 0.86 6.47
N PRO A 50 2.45 1.54 6.79
CA PRO A 50 1.14 0.95 6.66
C PRO A 50 0.74 0.80 5.19
N ALA A 51 0.61 -0.45 4.75
CA ALA A 51 0.42 -0.81 3.35
C ALA A 51 0.11 -2.32 3.21
N PHE A 52 -0.15 -2.76 1.97
CA PHE A 52 -0.40 -4.15 1.60
C PHE A 52 -1.58 -4.78 2.39
N PRO A 53 -2.80 -4.23 2.27
CA PRO A 53 -3.97 -4.72 2.97
C PRO A 53 -4.49 -6.06 2.40
N PHE A 54 -4.79 -6.07 1.11
CA PHE A 54 -5.43 -7.12 0.31
C PHE A 54 -5.56 -6.62 -1.14
N LYS A 55 -5.71 -7.52 -2.13
CA LYS A 55 -6.07 -7.15 -3.52
C LYS A 55 -7.47 -6.53 -3.60
N SER A 56 -7.67 -5.59 -4.53
CA SER A 56 -8.96 -4.95 -4.84
C SER A 56 -10.10 -5.96 -5.00
N ALA A 57 -11.31 -5.56 -4.56
CA ALA A 57 -12.53 -6.34 -4.79
C ALA A 57 -12.91 -6.42 -6.29
N ASN A 58 -12.41 -5.49 -7.11
CA ASN A 58 -12.64 -5.48 -8.55
C ASN A 58 -11.68 -6.44 -9.28
N ARG A 59 -12.01 -7.73 -9.20
CA ARG A 59 -11.30 -8.83 -9.89
C ARG A 59 -11.69 -8.96 -11.37
N VAL A 60 -12.71 -8.21 -11.79
CA VAL A 60 -13.17 -8.16 -13.18
C VAL A 60 -12.21 -7.33 -14.02
N TYR A 61 -11.74 -6.20 -13.47
CA TYR A 61 -11.00 -5.20 -14.24
C TYR A 61 -9.67 -4.75 -13.61
N LYS A 62 -9.52 -4.74 -12.28
CA LYS A 62 -8.32 -4.14 -11.67
C LYS A 62 -7.17 -5.10 -11.41
N VAL A 63 -7.47 -6.31 -10.96
CA VAL A 63 -6.47 -7.27 -10.43
C VAL A 63 -6.80 -8.70 -10.87
N PHE A 64 -5.80 -9.58 -10.91
CA PHE A 64 -5.97 -10.98 -11.33
C PHE A 64 -6.74 -11.86 -10.32
N GLY A 65 -6.63 -11.57 -9.03
CA GLY A 65 -7.19 -12.43 -7.99
C GLY A 65 -7.03 -11.86 -6.60
N ILE A 66 -6.98 -12.74 -5.59
CA ILE A 66 -6.90 -12.34 -4.17
C ILE A 66 -5.48 -12.33 -3.62
N LEU A 67 -4.56 -13.00 -4.31
CA LEU A 67 -3.19 -13.18 -3.85
C LEU A 67 -2.27 -12.11 -4.45
N PRO A 68 -1.14 -11.79 -3.78
CA PRO A 68 -0.07 -11.00 -4.36
C PRO A 68 0.41 -11.59 -5.69
N ASP A 69 0.71 -10.72 -6.64
CA ASP A 69 1.28 -11.04 -7.95
C ASP A 69 2.58 -10.24 -8.17
N LYS A 70 3.07 -10.15 -9.42
CA LYS A 70 4.32 -9.44 -9.72
C LYS A 70 4.32 -7.99 -9.24
N ALA A 71 3.16 -7.34 -9.16
CA ALA A 71 3.09 -5.96 -8.69
C ALA A 71 3.57 -5.85 -7.23
N GLU A 72 3.14 -6.77 -6.35
CA GLU A 72 3.61 -6.78 -4.97
C GLU A 72 5.09 -7.18 -4.85
N GLU A 73 5.56 -8.09 -5.71
CA GLU A 73 6.98 -8.47 -5.77
C GLU A 73 7.86 -7.25 -6.06
N LEU A 74 7.58 -6.53 -7.17
CA LEU A 74 8.34 -5.33 -7.56
C LEU A 74 8.25 -4.24 -6.49
N ALA A 75 7.10 -4.10 -5.82
CA ALA A 75 6.93 -3.14 -4.76
C ALA A 75 7.80 -3.46 -3.53
N MET A 76 7.83 -4.73 -3.10
CA MET A 76 8.69 -5.15 -2.00
C MET A 76 10.17 -5.10 -2.39
N GLU A 77 10.54 -5.53 -3.59
CA GLU A 77 11.91 -5.41 -4.11
C GLU A 77 12.39 -3.96 -4.06
N ARG A 78 11.55 -3.01 -4.51
CA ARG A 78 11.86 -1.59 -4.50
C ARG A 78 12.12 -1.07 -3.08
N LEU A 79 11.29 -1.45 -2.11
CA LEU A 79 11.45 -1.07 -0.70
C LEU A 79 12.69 -1.72 -0.05
N ASN A 80 12.95 -2.99 -0.36
CA ASN A 80 14.12 -3.73 0.10
C ASN A 80 15.41 -3.08 -0.45
N THR A 81 15.42 -2.73 -1.73
CA THR A 81 16.52 -2.05 -2.40
C THR A 81 16.80 -0.68 -1.78
N MET A 82 15.76 0.09 -1.43
CA MET A 82 15.93 1.35 -0.70
C MET A 82 16.70 1.14 0.62
N CYS A 83 16.33 0.13 1.40
CA CYS A 83 17.01 -0.18 2.66
C CYS A 83 18.46 -0.67 2.44
N ALA A 84 18.69 -1.52 1.45
CA ALA A 84 20.02 -1.98 1.07
C ALA A 84 20.94 -0.82 0.67
N ARG A 85 20.44 0.15 -0.10
CA ARG A 85 21.19 1.36 -0.47
C ARG A 85 21.54 2.23 0.73
N ILE A 86 20.68 2.30 1.75
CA ILE A 86 21.03 2.97 3.01
C ILE A 86 22.21 2.24 3.68
N GLY A 87 22.21 0.90 3.71
CA GLY A 87 23.32 0.08 4.21
C GLY A 87 24.67 0.34 3.53
N GLN A 88 24.67 0.76 2.26
CA GLN A 88 25.89 1.10 1.53
C GLN A 88 26.55 2.41 2.02
N VAL A 89 25.78 3.32 2.63
CA VAL A 89 26.29 4.61 3.13
C VAL A 89 26.32 4.69 4.65
N TYR A 90 25.58 3.83 5.35
CA TYR A 90 25.48 3.78 6.80
C TYR A 90 25.51 2.33 7.26
N GLU A 91 26.59 1.92 7.93
CA GLU A 91 26.91 0.52 8.21
C GLU A 91 25.82 -0.26 8.99
N PRO A 92 25.17 0.30 10.03
CA PRO A 92 24.03 -0.36 10.69
C PRO A 92 22.80 -0.58 9.77
N GLY A 93 22.76 0.14 8.64
CA GLY A 93 21.75 0.00 7.61
C GLY A 93 20.38 0.49 8.01
N ALA A 94 19.37 -0.06 7.34
CA ALA A 94 17.97 0.27 7.59
C ALA A 94 17.08 -0.97 7.46
N LYS A 95 15.94 -0.92 8.13
CA LYS A 95 14.89 -1.94 8.05
C LYS A 95 13.52 -1.29 7.95
N LEU A 96 12.63 -1.91 7.19
CA LEU A 96 11.26 -1.44 6.99
C LEU A 96 10.26 -2.46 7.50
N THR A 97 9.43 -2.06 8.46
CA THR A 97 8.26 -2.84 8.88
C THR A 97 7.03 -2.45 8.05
N ILE A 98 6.55 -3.38 7.21
CA ILE A 98 5.25 -3.26 6.54
C ILE A 98 4.15 -3.63 7.54
N ILE A 99 3.25 -2.69 7.82
CA ILE A 99 2.14 -2.87 8.76
C ILE A 99 0.87 -3.07 7.95
N SER A 100 0.38 -4.31 7.86
CA SER A 100 -0.85 -4.61 7.13
C SER A 100 -2.05 -3.99 7.81
N ASP A 101 -2.74 -3.12 7.08
CA ASP A 101 -3.99 -2.46 7.45
C ASP A 101 -5.22 -3.21 6.92
N GLY A 102 -5.04 -4.43 6.40
CA GLY A 102 -6.10 -5.21 5.77
C GLY A 102 -7.30 -5.41 6.69
N LEU A 103 -7.10 -5.98 7.88
CA LEU A 103 -8.21 -6.21 8.83
C LEU A 103 -8.87 -4.93 9.35
N VAL A 104 -8.22 -3.78 9.21
CA VAL A 104 -8.80 -2.50 9.60
C VAL A 104 -9.95 -2.11 8.67
N TYR A 105 -9.86 -2.45 7.39
CA TYR A 105 -10.76 -1.94 6.35
C TYR A 105 -11.52 -3.01 5.56
N ASN A 106 -11.11 -4.27 5.60
CA ASN A 106 -11.59 -5.28 4.66
C ASN A 106 -13.12 -5.47 4.65
N ASP A 107 -13.76 -5.44 5.82
CA ASP A 107 -15.21 -5.51 5.97
C ASP A 107 -15.94 -4.32 5.32
N LEU A 108 -15.38 -3.10 5.40
CA LEU A 108 -15.89 -1.92 4.68
C LEU A 108 -15.84 -2.13 3.16
N LEU A 109 -14.82 -2.83 2.67
CA LEU A 109 -14.63 -3.08 1.23
C LEU A 109 -15.18 -4.44 0.75
N SER A 110 -15.94 -5.15 1.61
CA SER A 110 -16.51 -6.48 1.31
C SER A 110 -15.45 -7.54 0.94
N ILE A 111 -14.25 -7.41 1.50
CA ILE A 111 -13.18 -8.39 1.40
C ILE A 111 -13.25 -9.34 2.60
N PRO A 112 -13.40 -10.67 2.39
CA PRO A 112 -13.44 -11.64 3.48
C PRO A 112 -12.18 -11.64 4.34
N ASP A 113 -12.33 -11.83 5.66
CA ASP A 113 -11.18 -11.91 6.59
C ASP A 113 -10.16 -13.01 6.20
N LYS A 114 -10.65 -14.13 5.65
CA LYS A 114 -9.80 -15.22 5.13
C LYS A 114 -8.97 -14.80 3.90
N ASP A 115 -9.50 -13.91 3.06
CA ASP A 115 -8.79 -13.41 1.87
C ASP A 115 -7.66 -12.47 2.31
N VAL A 116 -7.87 -11.66 3.37
CA VAL A 116 -6.82 -10.86 4.01
C VAL A 116 -5.72 -11.75 4.60
N TRP A 117 -6.10 -12.83 5.29
CA TRP A 117 -5.15 -13.80 5.81
C TRP A 117 -4.31 -14.43 4.70
N ALA A 118 -4.94 -14.95 3.65
CA ALA A 118 -4.29 -15.59 2.52
C ALA A 118 -3.33 -14.64 1.80
N TYR A 119 -3.79 -13.40 1.52
CA TYR A 119 -2.95 -12.37 0.90
C TYR A 119 -1.70 -12.08 1.75
N GLY A 120 -1.88 -11.87 3.06
CA GLY A 120 -0.76 -11.60 3.95
C GLY A 120 0.21 -12.78 4.08
N GLN A 121 -0.28 -14.02 4.13
CA GLN A 121 0.57 -15.22 4.19
C GLN A 121 1.40 -15.37 2.91
N ALA A 122 0.76 -15.20 1.74
CA ALA A 122 1.44 -15.24 0.46
C ALA A 122 2.50 -14.13 0.33
N LEU A 123 2.22 -12.93 0.83
CA LEU A 123 3.16 -11.81 0.80
C LEU A 123 4.43 -12.10 1.64
N ARG A 124 4.27 -12.66 2.84
CA ARG A 124 5.39 -13.08 3.70
C ARG A 124 6.20 -14.22 3.07
N ALA A 125 5.53 -15.19 2.46
CA ALA A 125 6.19 -16.28 1.75
C ALA A 125 7.02 -15.76 0.57
N MET A 126 6.44 -14.85 -0.24
CA MET A 126 7.13 -14.19 -1.35
C MET A 126 8.36 -13.42 -0.89
N ALA A 127 8.28 -12.66 0.21
CA ALA A 127 9.42 -11.93 0.73
C ALA A 127 10.57 -12.85 1.16
N LEU A 128 10.26 -14.01 1.74
CA LEU A 128 11.25 -15.04 2.10
C LEU A 128 11.88 -15.67 0.84
N GLU A 129 11.05 -16.08 -0.11
CA GLU A 129 11.49 -16.72 -1.36
C GLU A 129 12.41 -15.83 -2.19
N LYS A 130 12.07 -14.53 -2.27
CA LYS A 130 12.83 -13.53 -3.04
C LYS A 130 14.01 -12.92 -2.27
N GLY A 131 14.21 -13.30 -1.01
CA GLY A 131 15.33 -12.82 -0.20
C GLY A 131 15.24 -11.33 0.18
N PHE A 132 14.03 -10.81 0.41
CA PHE A 132 13.83 -9.42 0.85
C PHE A 132 14.12 -9.24 2.35
N ILE A 133 15.39 -9.38 2.72
CA ILE A 133 15.87 -9.44 4.11
C ILE A 133 15.72 -8.14 4.91
N HIS A 134 15.48 -7.00 4.26
CA HIS A 134 15.30 -5.70 4.92
C HIS A 134 13.84 -5.38 5.25
N ILE A 135 12.92 -6.31 4.98
CA ILE A 135 11.48 -6.10 5.19
C ILE A 135 10.98 -7.00 6.33
N ASP A 136 10.42 -6.36 7.35
CA ASP A 136 9.62 -7.01 8.39
C ASP A 136 8.12 -6.82 8.13
N PHE A 137 7.31 -7.64 8.80
CA PHE A 137 5.86 -7.56 8.73
C PHE A 137 5.25 -7.46 10.12
N SER A 138 4.31 -6.54 10.24
CA SER A 138 3.39 -6.43 11.38
C SER A 138 1.96 -6.49 10.86
N ARG A 139 1.06 -7.05 11.66
CA ARG A 139 -0.38 -7.16 11.38
C ARG A 139 -1.17 -6.61 12.54
N LEU A 140 -2.49 -6.50 12.37
CA LEU A 140 -3.35 -5.96 13.40
C LEU A 140 -3.26 -6.71 14.75
N ARG A 141 -3.00 -8.03 14.74
CA ARG A 141 -2.66 -8.82 15.94
C ARG A 141 -1.53 -8.19 16.76
N ASP A 142 -0.51 -7.66 16.11
CA ASP A 142 0.70 -7.15 16.77
C ASP A 142 0.48 -5.76 17.39
N LEU A 143 -0.68 -5.13 17.13
CA LEU A 143 -1.05 -3.80 17.62
C LEU A 143 -2.08 -3.86 18.77
N VAL A 144 -2.52 -5.06 19.14
CA VAL A 144 -3.58 -5.29 20.13
C VAL A 144 -3.09 -6.17 21.28
N ASN A 145 -3.70 -6.00 22.45
CA ASN A 145 -3.31 -6.75 23.65
C ASN A 145 -4.55 -7.29 24.36
N PHE A 146 -4.91 -8.54 24.02
CA PHE A 146 -5.96 -9.31 24.69
C PHE A 146 -5.67 -10.81 24.55
N PRO A 147 -6.26 -11.70 25.39
CA PRO A 147 -5.97 -13.12 25.36
C PRO A 147 -6.23 -13.76 23.99
N LEU A 148 -5.21 -14.43 23.45
CA LEU A 148 -5.22 -15.09 22.15
C LEU A 148 -4.41 -16.39 22.23
N PRO A 149 -4.64 -17.34 21.30
CA PRO A 149 -3.72 -18.43 21.11
C PRO A 149 -2.29 -17.93 20.88
N GLU A 150 -1.30 -18.70 21.37
CA GLU A 150 0.13 -18.41 21.20
C GLU A 150 0.49 -18.33 19.71
N LYS A 151 0.04 -19.33 18.95
CA LYS A 151 0.16 -19.39 17.50
C LYS A 151 -1.21 -19.18 16.85
N LEU A 152 -1.30 -18.19 15.97
CA LEU A 152 -2.50 -17.98 15.15
C LEU A 152 -2.35 -18.70 13.82
N GLU A 153 -3.19 -19.71 13.62
CA GLU A 153 -3.47 -20.32 12.32
C GLU A 153 -4.69 -19.65 11.68
N GLU A 154 -4.97 -19.93 10.40
CA GLU A 154 -6.04 -19.30 9.62
C GLU A 154 -7.38 -19.22 10.38
N ILE A 155 -7.89 -20.37 10.85
CA ILE A 155 -9.17 -20.45 11.55
C ILE A 155 -9.18 -19.54 12.79
N THR A 156 -8.13 -19.60 13.61
CA THR A 156 -8.04 -18.79 14.84
C THR A 156 -7.83 -17.30 14.57
N TYR A 157 -7.13 -16.94 13.49
CA TYR A 157 -6.94 -15.55 13.08
C TYR A 157 -8.25 -14.95 12.59
N VAL A 158 -8.94 -15.66 11.68
CA VAL A 158 -10.24 -15.25 11.13
C VAL A 158 -11.30 -15.14 12.22
N ALA A 159 -11.37 -16.12 13.14
CA ALA A 159 -12.30 -16.07 14.27
C ALA A 159 -12.08 -14.85 15.18
N ASN A 160 -10.86 -14.30 15.23
CA ASN A 160 -10.53 -13.13 16.04
C ASN A 160 -10.48 -11.81 15.26
N ALA A 161 -10.74 -11.81 13.96
CA ALA A 161 -10.64 -10.60 13.14
C ALA A 161 -11.49 -9.43 13.66
N THR A 162 -12.73 -9.72 14.07
CA THR A 162 -13.62 -8.72 14.69
C THR A 162 -13.13 -8.27 16.06
N ASN A 163 -12.53 -9.15 16.86
CA ASN A 163 -11.94 -8.78 18.16
C ASN A 163 -10.75 -7.83 17.98
N PHE A 164 -9.91 -8.07 16.97
CA PHE A 164 -8.81 -7.18 16.61
C PHE A 164 -9.31 -5.78 16.24
N ARG A 165 -10.31 -5.69 15.34
CA ARG A 165 -10.95 -4.41 14.97
C ARG A 165 -11.55 -3.70 16.18
N ARG A 166 -12.33 -4.42 16.99
CA ARG A 166 -13.00 -3.85 18.16
C ARG A 166 -12.00 -3.30 19.18
N TYR A 167 -10.93 -4.05 19.48
CA TYR A 167 -9.89 -3.56 20.38
C TYR A 167 -9.23 -2.29 19.83
N LEU A 168 -8.85 -2.29 18.55
CA LEU A 168 -8.22 -1.15 17.89
C LEU A 168 -9.09 0.11 18.02
N LEU A 169 -10.36 0.00 17.64
CA LEU A 169 -11.31 1.11 17.64
C LEU A 169 -11.59 1.60 19.07
N ASN A 170 -11.78 0.70 20.02
CA ASN A 170 -12.04 1.08 21.41
C ASN A 170 -10.85 1.76 22.08
N LYS A 171 -9.61 1.36 21.74
CA LYS A 171 -8.40 1.89 22.40
C LYS A 171 -7.89 3.18 21.76
N TYR A 172 -7.95 3.29 20.44
CA TYR A 172 -7.31 4.38 19.69
C TYR A 172 -8.31 5.22 18.89
N GLY A 173 -9.58 4.79 18.81
CA GLY A 173 -10.64 5.57 18.19
C GLY A 173 -11.05 6.77 19.03
N LYS A 174 -11.88 7.61 18.42
CA LYS A 174 -12.43 8.81 19.04
C LYS A 174 -13.91 8.91 18.65
N ASP A 175 -14.80 8.67 19.61
CA ASP A 175 -16.25 8.58 19.38
C ASP A 175 -16.86 9.91 18.91
N ASP A 176 -16.30 11.04 19.36
CA ASP A 176 -16.70 12.40 19.01
C ASP A 176 -15.89 12.99 17.82
N LEU A 177 -15.25 12.14 17.01
CA LEU A 177 -14.48 12.60 15.84
C LEU A 177 -15.41 13.16 14.76
N ASP A 178 -15.44 14.47 14.60
CA ASP A 178 -16.11 15.13 13.47
C ASP A 178 -15.27 14.99 12.19
N ILE A 179 -15.51 13.92 11.45
CA ILE A 179 -14.77 13.64 10.23
C ILE A 179 -14.99 14.68 9.12
N ASP A 180 -16.15 15.35 9.09
CA ASP A 180 -16.41 16.40 8.11
C ASP A 180 -15.59 17.64 8.41
N HIS A 181 -15.48 18.02 9.68
CA HIS A 181 -14.57 19.07 10.12
C HIS A 181 -13.12 18.73 9.78
N GLU A 182 -12.66 17.51 10.08
CA GLU A 182 -11.31 17.04 9.78
C GLU A 182 -10.97 17.10 8.28
N ILE A 183 -11.91 16.70 7.41
CA ILE A 183 -11.77 16.82 5.96
C ILE A 183 -11.72 18.29 5.53
N ALA A 184 -12.47 19.18 6.17
CA ALA A 184 -12.52 20.59 5.82
C ALA A 184 -11.27 21.37 6.25
N THR A 185 -10.65 21.01 7.39
CA THR A 185 -9.60 21.81 8.02
C THR A 185 -8.20 21.21 7.91
N LYS A 186 -8.06 19.91 7.65
CA LYS A 186 -6.75 19.24 7.55
C LYS A 186 -6.43 18.83 6.10
N PRO A 187 -5.41 19.45 5.46
CA PRO A 187 -5.06 19.15 4.07
C PRO A 187 -4.74 17.67 3.81
N ASP A 188 -4.01 17.00 4.70
CA ASP A 188 -3.67 15.57 4.59
C ASP A 188 -4.92 14.67 4.60
N THR A 189 -5.87 14.97 5.49
CA THR A 189 -7.15 14.26 5.58
C THR A 189 -7.95 14.45 4.30
N LEU A 190 -8.01 15.67 3.78
CA LEU A 190 -8.69 15.99 2.51
C LEU A 190 -8.06 15.25 1.32
N MET A 191 -6.73 15.21 1.22
CA MET A 191 -6.03 14.47 0.16
C MET A 191 -6.32 12.98 0.23
N THR A 192 -6.26 12.41 1.44
CA THR A 192 -6.57 10.98 1.67
C THR A 192 -8.03 10.67 1.31
N TYR A 193 -8.97 11.51 1.75
CA TYR A 193 -10.40 11.40 1.41
C TYR A 193 -10.65 11.40 -0.11
N ARG A 194 -10.01 12.33 -0.83
CA ARG A 194 -10.11 12.40 -2.30
C ARG A 194 -9.55 11.15 -2.97
N GLY A 195 -8.45 10.62 -2.46
CA GLY A 195 -7.87 9.34 -2.89
C GLY A 195 -8.84 8.17 -2.69
N TYR A 196 -9.36 7.99 -1.46
CA TYR A 196 -10.32 6.93 -1.15
C TYR A 196 -11.54 6.98 -2.06
N ARG A 197 -12.15 8.16 -2.25
CA ARG A 197 -13.29 8.29 -3.15
C ARG A 197 -12.99 7.81 -4.56
N ARG A 198 -11.84 8.18 -5.12
CA ARG A 198 -11.46 7.79 -6.49
C ARG A 198 -11.29 6.29 -6.61
N PHE A 199 -10.59 5.64 -5.67
CA PHE A 199 -10.34 4.20 -5.75
C PHE A 199 -11.59 3.38 -5.45
N LEU A 200 -12.33 3.73 -4.39
CA LEU A 200 -13.57 3.03 -3.99
C LEU A 200 -14.64 3.04 -5.08
N GLU A 201 -14.77 4.13 -5.84
CA GLU A 201 -15.73 4.20 -6.96
C GLU A 201 -15.49 3.06 -7.97
N SER A 202 -14.24 2.71 -8.25
CA SER A 202 -13.89 1.60 -9.16
C SER A 202 -13.83 0.22 -8.47
N ASP A 203 -13.38 0.16 -7.22
CA ASP A 203 -13.24 -1.11 -6.48
C ASP A 203 -14.61 -1.77 -6.21
N LEU A 204 -15.62 -0.96 -5.90
CA LEU A 204 -16.91 -1.44 -5.45
C LEU A 204 -17.93 -1.61 -6.58
N GLN A 205 -17.61 -1.21 -7.82
CA GLN A 205 -18.60 -1.14 -8.89
C GLN A 205 -19.17 -2.51 -9.30
N HIS A 206 -18.43 -3.60 -9.08
CA HIS A 206 -18.89 -4.97 -9.34
C HIS A 206 -19.43 -5.66 -8.08
N VAL A 207 -19.08 -5.15 -6.90
CA VAL A 207 -19.61 -5.63 -5.61
C VAL A 207 -21.01 -5.05 -5.37
N PHE A 208 -21.18 -3.76 -5.64
CA PHE A 208 -22.41 -3.01 -5.48
C PHE A 208 -22.79 -2.32 -6.81
N PRO A 209 -23.14 -3.08 -7.86
CA PRO A 209 -23.39 -2.53 -9.18
C PRO A 209 -24.45 -1.42 -9.17
N ALA A 210 -24.22 -0.41 -10.01
CA ALA A 210 -25.25 0.55 -10.38
C ALA A 210 -26.25 -0.17 -11.31
N GLY A 211 -27.54 -0.01 -11.05
CA GLY A 211 -28.57 -0.93 -11.53
C GLY A 211 -29.26 -1.62 -10.36
N ASN A 212 -30.39 -2.31 -10.60
CA ASN A 212 -31.21 -2.92 -9.55
C ASN A 212 -31.74 -1.92 -8.49
N GLY A 213 -32.27 -0.78 -8.93
CA GLY A 213 -32.85 0.25 -8.06
C GLY A 213 -31.83 1.24 -7.46
N ARG A 214 -30.52 1.08 -7.72
CA ARG A 214 -29.48 2.04 -7.31
C ARG A 214 -29.06 2.93 -8.47
N SER A 215 -29.27 4.25 -8.32
CA SER A 215 -28.76 5.23 -9.29
C SER A 215 -27.26 5.47 -9.12
N VAL A 216 -26.60 5.97 -10.17
CA VAL A 216 -25.18 6.40 -10.14
C VAL A 216 -24.95 7.46 -9.05
N LYS A 217 -25.90 8.38 -8.87
CA LYS A 217 -25.84 9.40 -7.82
C LYS A 217 -25.89 8.79 -6.41
N ALA A 218 -26.77 7.80 -6.20
CA ALA A 218 -26.86 7.08 -4.93
C ALA A 218 -25.58 6.28 -4.65
N TYR A 219 -25.02 5.61 -5.67
CA TYR A 219 -23.73 4.92 -5.57
C TYR A 219 -22.60 5.86 -5.12
N LYS A 220 -22.41 6.99 -5.81
CA LYS A 220 -21.39 7.98 -5.44
C LYS A 220 -21.59 8.56 -4.03
N LYS A 221 -22.84 8.70 -3.57
CA LYS A 221 -23.14 9.10 -2.18
C LYS A 221 -22.69 8.03 -1.18
N ASN A 222 -22.95 6.76 -1.45
CA ASN A 222 -22.56 5.65 -0.57
C ASN A 222 -21.03 5.46 -0.54
N VAL A 223 -20.35 5.65 -1.68
CA VAL A 223 -18.88 5.63 -1.71
C VAL A 223 -18.28 6.76 -0.86
N LYS A 224 -18.88 7.96 -0.85
CA LYS A 224 -18.45 9.05 0.05
C LYS A 224 -18.62 8.68 1.52
N PHE A 225 -19.73 8.03 1.88
CA PHE A 225 -19.95 7.53 3.24
C PHE A 225 -18.83 6.56 3.62
N LEU A 226 -18.55 5.55 2.78
CA LEU A 226 -17.52 4.57 3.06
C LEU A 226 -16.12 5.19 3.17
N ALA A 227 -15.80 6.17 2.33
CA ALA A 227 -14.53 6.90 2.40
C ALA A 227 -14.36 7.62 3.74
N LYS A 228 -15.44 8.12 4.35
CA LYS A 228 -15.41 8.72 5.70
C LYS A 228 -15.20 7.65 6.78
N GLU A 229 -15.90 6.53 6.70
CA GLU A 229 -15.70 5.40 7.62
C GLU A 229 -14.24 4.90 7.60
N MET A 230 -13.63 4.82 6.41
CA MET A 230 -12.21 4.50 6.28
C MET A 230 -11.30 5.51 6.98
N LEU A 231 -11.59 6.82 6.89
CA LEU A 231 -10.79 7.83 7.61
C LEU A 231 -10.95 7.72 9.13
N ILE A 232 -12.16 7.44 9.62
CA ILE A 232 -12.42 7.24 11.05
C ILE A 232 -11.61 6.04 11.57
N ARG A 233 -11.65 4.91 10.86
CA ARG A 233 -10.81 3.74 11.22
C ARG A 233 -9.32 4.02 11.05
N GLY A 234 -8.96 4.80 10.05
CA GLY A 234 -7.59 5.25 9.79
C GLY A 234 -7.02 6.12 10.91
N TYR A 235 -7.86 6.93 11.58
CA TYR A 235 -7.46 7.68 12.76
C TYR A 235 -7.02 6.72 13.89
N ALA A 236 -7.87 5.75 14.23
CA ALA A 236 -7.56 4.75 15.26
C ALA A 236 -6.31 3.94 14.91
N PHE A 237 -6.20 3.52 13.66
CA PHE A 237 -5.05 2.77 13.18
C PHE A 237 -3.76 3.59 13.23
N ALA A 238 -3.79 4.86 12.84
CA ALA A 238 -2.62 5.75 12.96
C ALA A 238 -2.16 5.89 14.41
N GLY A 239 -3.09 6.03 15.36
CA GLY A 239 -2.81 6.04 16.80
C GLY A 239 -2.16 4.74 17.29
N ALA A 240 -2.68 3.59 16.86
CA ALA A 240 -2.11 2.28 17.22
C ALA A 240 -0.69 2.09 16.68
N VAL A 241 -0.45 2.46 15.42
CA VAL A 241 0.89 2.39 14.83
C VAL A 241 1.85 3.33 15.56
N LYS A 242 1.43 4.56 15.88
CA LYS A 242 2.27 5.49 16.66
C LYS A 242 2.61 4.94 18.04
N SER A 243 1.68 4.23 18.68
CA SER A 243 1.93 3.60 19.98
C SER A 243 2.86 2.39 19.90
N ALA A 244 2.79 1.60 18.83
CA ALA A 244 3.59 0.38 18.66
C ALA A 244 4.99 0.66 18.09
N PHE A 245 5.12 1.71 17.29
CA PHE A 245 6.36 2.09 16.58
C PHE A 245 6.66 3.59 16.83
N PRO A 246 6.88 4.01 18.09
CA PRO A 246 6.98 5.42 18.45
C PRO A 246 8.20 6.12 17.84
N ASP A 247 9.30 5.39 17.66
CA ASP A 247 10.58 5.95 17.21
C ASP A 247 10.82 5.73 15.71
N HIS A 248 9.97 4.96 15.04
CA HIS A 248 10.17 4.64 13.62
C HIS A 248 9.91 5.86 12.74
N LEU A 249 10.71 6.01 11.68
CA LEU A 249 10.39 6.95 10.61
C LEU A 249 9.13 6.48 9.87
N ARG A 250 8.08 7.32 9.88
CA ARG A 250 6.78 7.00 9.31
C ARG A 250 6.74 7.22 7.80
N LEU A 251 6.59 6.13 7.06
CA LEU A 251 6.30 6.14 5.63
C LEU A 251 4.79 6.02 5.38
N SER A 252 4.36 6.33 4.15
CA SER A 252 2.95 6.34 3.74
C SER A 252 2.80 6.07 2.25
N ILE A 253 1.71 5.43 1.84
CA ILE A 253 1.29 5.31 0.43
C ILE A 253 0.34 6.43 -0.02
N HIS A 254 -0.17 7.22 0.93
CA HIS A 254 -1.03 8.36 0.65
C HIS A 254 -0.21 9.63 0.46
N GLN A 255 -0.71 10.50 -0.43
CA GLN A 255 -0.25 11.87 -0.57
C GLN A 255 -0.33 12.61 0.77
N SER A 256 0.61 13.53 0.96
CA SER A 256 0.85 14.24 2.22
C SER A 256 1.35 15.66 1.94
N THR A 257 1.17 16.57 2.89
CA THR A 257 1.86 17.87 2.97
C THR A 257 3.34 17.69 3.30
N GLY A 258 3.74 16.48 3.71
CA GLY A 258 5.12 16.14 4.05
C GLY A 258 5.48 16.38 5.51
N GLU A 259 4.55 16.81 6.36
CA GLU A 259 4.90 17.21 7.73
C GLU A 259 5.07 16.06 8.73
N HIS A 260 4.39 14.94 8.52
CA HIS A 260 4.29 13.85 9.52
C HIS A 260 4.67 12.48 8.97
N LYS A 261 4.73 12.34 7.65
CA LYS A 261 4.97 11.07 6.96
C LYS A 261 5.61 11.31 5.60
N VAL A 262 6.52 10.44 5.22
CA VAL A 262 7.13 10.43 3.88
C VAL A 262 6.23 9.61 2.94
N SER A 263 5.75 10.22 1.86
CA SER A 263 4.88 9.54 0.89
C SER A 263 5.73 8.79 -0.12
N MET A 264 5.47 7.49 -0.31
CA MET A 264 6.29 6.58 -1.12
C MET A 264 5.56 6.19 -2.42
N SER A 265 6.31 6.07 -3.52
CA SER A 265 5.84 5.39 -4.73
C SER A 265 6.32 3.94 -4.70
N LEU A 266 5.40 3.01 -4.44
CA LEU A 266 5.75 1.58 -4.32
C LEU A 266 6.08 0.94 -5.67
N LEU A 267 5.48 1.43 -6.75
CA LEU A 267 5.82 1.03 -8.10
C LEU A 267 6.61 2.13 -8.79
N ASN A 268 7.64 1.75 -9.54
CA ASN A 268 8.34 2.65 -10.45
C ASN A 268 7.47 2.87 -11.69
N THR A 269 6.49 3.78 -11.59
CA THR A 269 5.48 3.98 -12.63
C THR A 269 5.17 5.44 -12.80
N LYS A 270 4.95 5.85 -14.05
CA LYS A 270 4.46 7.19 -14.42
C LYS A 270 2.93 7.30 -14.38
N THR A 271 2.20 6.18 -14.26
CA THR A 271 0.73 6.15 -14.28
C THR A 271 0.12 6.54 -12.92
N GLY A 272 -1.21 6.65 -12.80
CA GLY A 272 -1.87 6.89 -11.51
C GLY A 272 -1.85 5.71 -10.52
N PHE A 273 -1.38 4.54 -10.94
CA PHE A 273 -1.52 3.28 -10.20
C PHE A 273 -0.23 2.91 -9.46
N THR A 274 -0.05 3.50 -8.28
CA THR A 274 1.19 3.37 -7.49
C THR A 274 1.16 2.30 -6.41
N THR A 275 -0.01 1.73 -6.14
CA THR A 275 -0.22 0.73 -5.08
C THR A 275 -0.55 -0.61 -5.73
N PRO A 276 0.25 -1.66 -5.47
CA PRO A 276 0.22 -2.89 -6.26
C PRO A 276 -1.09 -3.68 -6.12
N TRP A 277 -1.81 -3.49 -5.02
CA TRP A 277 -3.08 -4.17 -4.78
C TRP A 277 -4.29 -3.56 -5.51
N HIS A 278 -4.09 -2.47 -6.26
CA HIS A 278 -5.13 -1.83 -7.07
C HIS A 278 -4.88 -1.91 -8.57
N CYS A 279 -3.85 -2.65 -9.02
CA CYS A 279 -3.48 -2.74 -10.43
C CYS A 279 -2.75 -4.05 -10.74
N SER A 280 -2.34 -4.19 -12.01
CA SER A 280 -1.35 -5.15 -12.49
C SER A 280 -0.15 -4.38 -13.07
N VAL A 281 0.90 -5.12 -13.43
CA VAL A 281 2.09 -4.57 -14.09
C VAL A 281 2.33 -5.24 -15.43
N ALA A 282 2.95 -4.50 -16.36
CA ALA A 282 3.40 -5.02 -17.64
C ALA A 282 4.89 -4.76 -17.84
N MET A 283 5.61 -5.78 -18.33
CA MET A 283 6.99 -5.67 -18.78
C MET A 283 6.99 -5.23 -20.24
N MET A 284 7.55 -4.06 -20.51
CA MET A 284 7.70 -3.50 -21.86
C MET A 284 8.86 -4.15 -22.61
N ALA A 285 8.89 -4.00 -23.94
CA ALA A 285 9.95 -4.57 -24.77
C ALA A 285 11.36 -3.98 -24.48
N ASP A 286 11.41 -2.75 -23.95
CA ASP A 286 12.64 -2.09 -23.50
C ASP A 286 13.11 -2.51 -22.09
N GLY A 287 12.34 -3.38 -21.41
CA GLY A 287 12.62 -3.87 -20.07
C GLY A 287 12.09 -2.99 -18.94
N GLU A 288 11.43 -1.87 -19.25
CA GLU A 288 10.76 -1.05 -18.23
C GLU A 288 9.44 -1.67 -17.78
N TRP A 289 9.06 -1.38 -16.53
CA TRP A 289 7.79 -1.81 -15.96
C TRP A 289 6.78 -0.65 -15.98
N ILE A 290 5.56 -0.94 -16.43
CA ILE A 290 4.43 -0.02 -16.31
C ILE A 290 3.32 -0.64 -15.47
N SER A 291 2.44 0.19 -14.89
CA SER A 291 1.30 -0.26 -14.10
C SER A 291 -0.03 0.33 -14.58
N SER A 292 -1.05 -0.51 -14.68
CA SER A 292 -2.43 -0.14 -15.02
C SER A 292 -3.39 -1.19 -14.47
N PRO A 293 -4.71 -0.94 -14.39
CA PRO A 293 -5.70 -1.98 -14.19
C PRO A 293 -5.48 -3.15 -15.15
N MET A 294 -5.62 -4.37 -14.65
CA MET A 294 -5.51 -5.60 -15.43
C MET A 294 -6.29 -5.55 -16.75
N GLY A 295 -7.50 -4.97 -16.75
CA GLY A 295 -8.37 -4.88 -17.93
C GLY A 295 -7.76 -4.07 -19.07
N ASP A 296 -7.02 -3.00 -18.77
CA ASP A 296 -6.38 -2.17 -19.80
C ASP A 296 -5.36 -2.99 -20.61
N PHE A 297 -4.58 -3.83 -19.92
CA PHE A 297 -3.64 -4.72 -20.58
C PHE A 297 -4.32 -5.89 -21.29
N LYS A 298 -5.46 -6.37 -20.81
CA LYS A 298 -6.24 -7.42 -21.49
C LYS A 298 -6.88 -6.95 -22.78
N ASP A 299 -7.32 -5.68 -22.82
CA ASP A 299 -8.00 -5.09 -23.96
C ASP A 299 -7.00 -4.65 -25.06
N ASP A 300 -5.71 -4.56 -24.75
CA ASP A 300 -4.65 -4.25 -25.71
C ASP A 300 -3.94 -5.52 -26.21
N SER A 301 -4.09 -5.80 -27.51
CA SER A 301 -3.56 -6.99 -28.17
C SER A 301 -2.03 -7.10 -28.16
N LYS A 302 -1.33 -6.00 -27.85
CA LYS A 302 0.13 -5.96 -27.70
C LYS A 302 0.62 -6.74 -26.49
N PHE A 303 -0.22 -6.92 -25.47
CA PHE A 303 0.18 -7.61 -24.26
C PHE A 303 -0.25 -9.08 -24.27
N GLU A 304 0.54 -9.91 -23.60
CA GLU A 304 0.19 -11.27 -23.23
C GLU A 304 0.29 -11.46 -21.71
N VAL A 305 -0.53 -12.35 -21.16
CA VAL A 305 -0.48 -12.69 -19.73
C VAL A 305 0.63 -13.70 -19.50
N ILE A 306 1.56 -13.36 -18.61
CA ILE A 306 2.58 -14.28 -18.12
C ILE A 306 2.09 -14.91 -16.82
N SER A 307 2.23 -16.24 -16.74
CA SER A 307 1.92 -17.01 -15.55
C SER A 307 3.20 -17.43 -14.82
N GLU A 308 3.18 -17.34 -13.51
CA GLU A 308 4.21 -17.85 -12.60
C GLU A 308 3.53 -18.81 -11.62
N ASP A 309 4.13 -19.96 -11.32
CA ASP A 309 3.57 -20.99 -10.43
C ASP A 309 2.14 -21.42 -10.82
N GLY A 310 1.87 -21.49 -12.13
CA GLY A 310 0.56 -21.89 -12.66
C GLY A 310 -0.56 -20.86 -12.48
N ARG A 311 -0.25 -19.61 -12.10
CA ARG A 311 -1.23 -18.52 -11.96
C ARG A 311 -0.82 -17.28 -12.76
N PRO A 312 -1.78 -16.48 -13.28
CA PRO A 312 -1.49 -15.18 -13.88
C PRO A 312 -0.72 -14.28 -12.90
N SER A 313 0.37 -13.67 -13.36
CA SER A 313 1.25 -12.85 -12.52
C SER A 313 1.40 -11.42 -13.05
N TYR A 314 1.68 -11.27 -14.35
CA TYR A 314 1.87 -9.96 -14.99
C TYR A 314 1.60 -10.02 -16.49
N PHE A 315 1.73 -8.88 -17.17
CA PHE A 315 1.63 -8.80 -18.63
C PHE A 315 3.00 -8.58 -19.25
N LYS A 316 3.21 -9.03 -20.48
CA LYS A 316 4.44 -8.73 -21.23
C LYS A 316 4.07 -8.20 -22.61
N GLU A 317 4.74 -7.15 -23.05
CA GLU A 317 4.63 -6.67 -24.43
C GLU A 317 5.20 -7.74 -25.37
N LYS A 318 4.41 -8.14 -26.36
CA LYS A 318 4.83 -9.09 -27.39
C LYS A 318 5.93 -8.45 -28.24
N ALA A 319 6.96 -9.22 -28.55
CA ALA A 319 7.94 -8.79 -29.55
C ALA A 319 7.21 -8.57 -30.89
N VAL A 320 7.47 -7.44 -31.54
CA VAL A 320 7.00 -7.23 -32.92
C VAL A 320 7.78 -8.21 -33.79
N GLU A 321 7.13 -9.20 -34.38
CA GLU A 321 7.72 -9.94 -35.50
C GLU A 321 7.99 -8.92 -36.61
N ALA A 322 9.28 -8.67 -36.88
CA ALA A 322 9.66 -7.93 -38.07
C ALA A 322 9.12 -8.74 -39.26
N GLN A 323 8.06 -8.26 -39.91
CA GLN A 323 7.72 -8.74 -41.23
C GLN A 323 8.92 -8.42 -42.12
N GLU A 324 9.69 -9.45 -42.47
CA GLU A 324 10.66 -9.40 -43.54
C GLU A 324 9.91 -8.90 -44.77
N VAL A 325 10.14 -7.63 -45.12
CA VAL A 325 9.72 -7.10 -46.40
C VAL A 325 10.62 -7.80 -47.42
N GLU A 326 10.13 -8.90 -48.00
CA GLU A 326 10.67 -9.45 -49.23
C GLU A 326 10.60 -8.36 -50.30
N THR A 327 11.71 -7.65 -50.49
CA THR A 327 11.95 -6.85 -51.70
C THR A 327 11.98 -7.81 -52.89
N GLN A 328 10.93 -7.75 -53.71
CA GLN A 328 10.92 -8.29 -55.08
C GLN A 328 11.76 -7.44 -56.02
#